data_AF-A0A193BVF4-F1
#
_entry.id   AF-A0A193BVF4-F1
#
_cell.length_a   1.000
_cell.length_b   1.000
_cell.length_c   1.000
_cell.angle_alpha   90.00
_cell.angle_beta   90.00
_cell.angle_gamma   90.00
#
_symmetry.space_group_name_H-M   'P 1'
#
loop_
_entity.id
_entity.type
_entity.pdbx_description
1 polymer ?
#
loop_
_entity_poly.entity_id
_entity_poly.type
_entity_poly.pdbx_seq_one_letter_code
_entity_poly.pdbx_strand_id
1 'polypeptide(L)'
;MSIDYDEAFARSRDVPAFSNGTEGETWMANWCGRCLRDAPFRNGMVKTGCPLVLISLMQRTPAEWLDGPRDEHGRYSMADQYHCIEFRAPGDGGGEPRPRPEPPDMDGLFPRPARQVRMYVLPDPVRELEVAAP
;
A
#
# COMPACT_ATOMS: atom_id res chain seq x y z
N MET A 1 9.70 -0.47 8.10
CA MET A 1 10.41 0.82 8.14
C MET A 1 9.51 1.78 8.91
N SER A 2 9.95 2.32 10.05
CA SER A 2 9.15 3.32 10.79
C SER A 2 9.19 4.66 10.06
N ILE A 3 8.11 5.42 10.14
CA ILE A 3 8.02 6.78 9.61
C ILE A 3 8.15 7.79 10.76
N ASP A 4 8.80 8.92 10.49
CA ASP A 4 8.88 10.04 11.43
C ASP A 4 7.59 10.88 11.44
N TYR A 5 7.23 11.43 12.60
CA TYR A 5 5.98 12.18 12.76
C TYR A 5 5.98 13.50 11.98
N ASP A 6 7.05 14.29 12.08
CA ASP A 6 7.07 15.64 11.49
C ASP A 6 7.06 15.54 9.95
N GLU A 7 7.76 14.56 9.40
CA GLU A 7 7.73 14.26 7.96
C GLU A 7 6.33 13.83 7.50
N ALA A 8 5.69 12.91 8.23
CA ALA A 8 4.36 12.42 7.88
C ALA A 8 3.30 13.53 8.01
N PHE A 9 3.41 14.37 9.04
CA PHE A 9 2.52 15.51 9.26
C PHE A 9 2.65 16.53 8.11
N ALA A 10 3.87 16.86 7.69
CA ALA A 10 4.10 17.81 6.59
C ALA A 10 3.51 17.34 5.26
N ARG A 11 3.48 16.03 4.99
CA ARG A 11 2.89 15.46 3.76
C ARG A 11 1.38 15.23 3.85
N SER A 12 0.82 15.25 5.05
CA SER A 12 -0.60 14.95 5.26
C SER A 12 -1.50 16.00 4.62
N ARG A 13 -2.66 15.54 4.15
CA ARG A 13 -3.70 16.40 3.60
C ARG A 13 -4.43 17.10 4.75
N ASP A 14 -4.68 18.40 4.60
CA ASP A 14 -5.40 19.22 5.59
C ASP A 14 -6.92 19.05 5.50
N VAL A 15 -7.36 17.80 5.61
CA VAL A 15 -8.76 17.42 5.66
C VAL A 15 -8.92 16.29 6.68
N PRO A 16 -10.02 16.28 7.44
CA PRO A 16 -10.29 15.22 8.39
C PRO A 16 -10.43 13.90 7.64
N ALA A 17 -9.70 12.87 8.09
CA ALA A 17 -9.78 11.55 7.47
C ALA A 17 -11.18 10.95 7.68
N PHE A 18 -11.71 11.07 8.90
CA PHE A 18 -12.97 10.47 9.31
C PHE A 18 -13.99 11.53 9.72
N SER A 19 -15.25 11.24 9.48
CA SER A 19 -16.38 12.10 9.88
C SER A 19 -16.67 12.01 11.38
N ASN A 20 -16.27 10.90 12.04
CA ASN A 20 -16.46 10.68 13.48
C ASN A 20 -15.44 9.66 14.03
N GLY A 21 -15.43 9.51 15.37
CA GLY A 21 -14.53 8.57 16.05
C GLY A 21 -14.76 7.10 15.71
N THR A 22 -16.01 6.70 15.47
CA THR A 22 -16.38 5.31 15.13
C THR A 22 -15.76 4.86 13.81
N GLU A 23 -15.73 5.72 12.80
CA GLU A 23 -15.05 5.45 11.53
C GLU A 23 -13.55 5.23 11.74
N GLY A 24 -12.91 6.08 12.55
CA GLY A 24 -11.50 5.94 12.90
C GLY A 24 -11.20 4.64 13.67
N GLU A 25 -12.04 4.29 14.64
CA GLU A 25 -11.92 3.02 15.38
C GLU A 25 -12.11 1.81 14.46
N THR A 26 -13.11 1.86 13.57
CA THR A 26 -13.39 0.79 12.60
C THR A 26 -12.22 0.62 11.63
N TRP A 27 -11.63 1.72 11.17
CA TRP A 27 -10.43 1.68 10.34
C TRP A 27 -9.24 1.10 11.10
N MET A 28 -8.98 1.55 12.34
CA MET A 28 -7.87 1.04 13.16
C MET A 28 -8.00 -0.46 13.42
N ALA A 29 -9.20 -0.94 13.73
CA ALA A 29 -9.47 -2.37 13.93
C ALA A 29 -9.14 -3.20 12.68
N ASN A 30 -9.32 -2.63 11.49
CA ASN A 30 -9.10 -3.31 10.23
C ASN A 30 -7.69 -3.14 9.66
N TRP A 31 -7.05 -1.98 9.79
CA TRP A 31 -5.85 -1.65 9.03
C TRP A 31 -4.62 -1.34 9.88
N CYS A 32 -4.76 -0.70 11.03
CA CYS A 32 -3.63 -0.30 11.89
C CYS A 32 -2.76 -1.51 12.28
N GLY A 33 -3.38 -2.65 12.61
CA GLY A 33 -2.64 -3.89 12.93
C GLY A 33 -1.84 -4.50 11.77
N ARG A 34 -2.16 -4.12 10.53
CA ARG A 34 -1.67 -4.73 9.27
C ARG A 34 -0.80 -3.79 8.44
N CYS A 35 -0.74 -2.51 8.78
CA CYS A 35 0.10 -1.51 8.12
C CYS A 35 1.57 -1.65 8.55
N LEU A 36 2.48 -1.83 7.61
CA LEU A 36 3.91 -2.02 7.91
C LEU A 36 4.59 -0.79 8.50
N ARG A 37 4.06 0.41 8.22
CA ARG A 37 4.51 1.67 8.82
C ARG A 37 4.21 1.75 10.31
N ASP A 38 3.16 1.05 10.74
CA ASP A 38 2.70 1.03 12.14
C ASP A 38 3.30 -0.14 12.94
N ALA A 39 3.86 -1.14 12.24
CA ALA A 39 4.41 -2.35 12.85
C ALA A 39 5.48 -2.09 13.95
N PRO A 40 6.41 -1.11 13.81
CA PRO A 40 7.37 -0.80 14.86
C PRO A 40 6.72 -0.35 16.17
N PHE A 41 5.66 0.44 16.09
CA PHE A 41 4.92 0.94 17.25
C PHE A 41 4.11 -0.19 17.90
N ARG A 42 3.45 -1.01 17.09
CA ARG A 42 2.66 -2.16 17.57
C ARG A 42 3.50 -3.24 18.25
N ASN A 43 4.73 -3.45 17.79
CA ASN A 43 5.65 -4.44 18.36
C ASN A 43 6.44 -3.89 19.56
N GLY A 44 6.12 -2.68 20.05
CA GLY A 44 6.81 -2.05 21.18
C GLY A 44 8.29 -1.70 20.90
N MET A 45 8.70 -1.68 19.62
CA MET A 45 10.06 -1.29 19.25
C MET A 45 10.28 0.21 19.41
N VAL A 46 9.19 0.99 19.42
CA VAL A 46 9.19 2.43 19.64
C VAL A 46 8.26 2.75 20.82
N LYS A 47 8.72 3.60 21.75
CA LYS A 47 7.97 3.98 22.97
C LYS A 47 6.88 5.04 22.73
N THR A 48 6.88 5.67 21.56
CA THR A 48 5.86 6.65 21.15
C THR A 48 4.71 5.94 20.42
N GLY A 49 3.54 6.57 20.33
CA GLY A 49 2.38 6.03 19.61
C GLY A 49 2.59 6.04 18.08
N CYS A 50 1.64 5.45 17.34
CA CYS A 50 1.67 5.48 15.87
C CYS A 50 1.49 6.92 15.34
N PRO A 51 2.43 7.45 14.54
CA PRO A 51 2.36 8.81 14.01
C PRO A 51 1.22 8.99 13.02
N LEU A 52 0.87 7.97 12.22
CA LEU A 52 -0.24 8.06 11.26
C LEU A 52 -1.59 8.18 11.96
N VAL A 53 -1.78 7.41 13.04
CA VAL A 53 -2.97 7.52 13.89
C VAL A 53 -3.01 8.88 14.57
N LEU A 54 -1.89 9.37 15.11
CA LEU A 54 -1.83 10.70 15.70
C LEU A 54 -2.22 11.80 14.70
N ILE A 55 -1.71 11.75 13.45
CA ILE A 55 -2.08 12.69 12.39
C ILE A 55 -3.58 12.66 12.12
N SER A 56 -4.20 11.47 12.09
CA SER A 56 -5.65 11.34 11.91
C SER A 56 -6.46 11.98 13.04
N LEU A 57 -5.98 11.87 14.29
CA LEU A 57 -6.59 12.51 15.46
C LEU A 57 -6.44 14.04 15.42
N MET A 58 -5.41 14.55 14.74
CA MET A 58 -5.20 15.97 14.48
C MET A 58 -6.06 16.51 13.32
N GLN A 59 -7.12 15.78 12.92
CA GLN A 59 -8.04 16.16 11.86
C GLN A 59 -7.38 16.28 10.47
N ARG A 60 -6.36 15.46 10.22
CA ARG A 60 -5.64 15.42 8.94
C ARG A 60 -5.64 14.02 8.36
N THR A 61 -5.44 13.91 7.05
CA THR A 61 -5.36 12.61 6.38
C THR A 61 -3.92 12.30 6.00
N PRO A 62 -3.30 11.26 6.59
CA PRO A 62 -1.95 10.83 6.21
C PRO A 62 -1.81 10.55 4.71
N ALA A 63 -0.63 10.84 4.15
CA ALA A 63 -0.35 10.57 2.74
C ALA A 63 -0.19 9.06 2.47
N GLU A 64 0.07 8.30 3.52
CA GLU A 64 0.27 6.85 3.53
C GLU A 64 -1.03 6.06 3.39
N TRP A 65 -2.17 6.77 3.32
CA TRP A 65 -3.50 6.20 3.21
C TRP A 65 -4.07 6.46 1.81
N LEU A 66 -4.31 5.37 1.07
CA LEU A 66 -4.98 5.38 -0.22
C LEU A 66 -6.48 5.38 -0.01
N ASP A 67 -7.21 6.10 -0.86
CA ASP A 67 -8.66 5.97 -0.91
C ASP A 67 -9.05 4.54 -1.30
N GLY A 68 -9.88 3.92 -0.47
CA GLY A 68 -10.40 2.59 -0.73
C GLY A 68 -11.60 2.58 -1.67
N PRO A 69 -12.14 1.40 -1.97
CA PRO A 69 -13.20 1.22 -2.96
C PRO A 69 -14.47 1.98 -2.58
N ARG A 70 -15.10 2.59 -3.59
CA ARG A 70 -16.39 3.27 -3.47
C ARG A 70 -17.42 2.54 -4.33
N ASP A 71 -18.68 2.54 -3.90
CA ASP A 71 -19.77 2.00 -4.70
C ASP A 71 -20.18 2.96 -5.84
N GLU A 72 -21.15 2.56 -6.66
CA GLU A 72 -21.68 3.37 -7.78
C GLU A 72 -22.23 4.75 -7.33
N HIS A 73 -22.55 4.90 -6.04
CA HIS A 73 -23.07 6.12 -5.45
C HIS A 73 -21.99 6.89 -4.68
N GLY A 74 -20.72 6.50 -4.81
CA GLY A 74 -19.58 7.12 -4.12
C GLY A 74 -19.49 6.82 -2.61
N ARG A 75 -20.32 5.91 -2.09
CA ARG A 75 -20.32 5.53 -0.68
C ARG A 75 -19.16 4.58 -0.40
N TYR A 76 -18.70 4.63 0.84
CA TYR A 76 -17.62 3.78 1.34
C TYR A 76 -18.10 2.96 2.53
N SER A 77 -17.45 1.82 2.74
CA SER A 77 -17.50 1.12 4.02
C SER A 77 -16.62 1.85 5.02
N MET A 78 -17.09 2.05 6.26
CA MET A 78 -16.29 2.67 7.33
C MET A 78 -14.94 1.98 7.53
N ALA A 79 -14.89 0.66 7.32
CA ALA A 79 -13.66 -0.11 7.40
C ALA A 79 -12.69 0.17 6.24
N ASP A 80 -13.22 0.43 5.05
CA ASP A 80 -12.46 0.46 3.79
C ASP A 80 -12.41 1.86 3.17
N GLN A 81 -12.70 2.92 3.94
CA GLN A 81 -12.59 4.29 3.45
C GLN A 81 -11.17 4.58 2.96
N TYR A 82 -10.18 4.09 3.70
CA TYR A 82 -8.77 4.19 3.35
C TYR A 82 -8.05 2.87 3.56
N HIS A 83 -7.04 2.60 2.74
CA HIS A 83 -6.13 1.47 2.88
C HIS A 83 -4.69 1.98 3.06
N CYS A 84 -3.92 1.33 3.93
CA CYS A 84 -2.50 1.67 4.08
C CYS A 84 -1.72 1.28 2.81
N ILE A 85 -0.87 2.16 2.28
CA ILE A 85 -0.04 1.91 1.08
C ILE A 85 0.82 0.66 1.26
N GLU A 86 1.40 0.49 2.45
CA GLU A 86 2.22 -0.67 2.81
C GLU A 86 1.43 -1.68 3.64
N PHE A 87 0.22 -2.01 3.18
CA PHE A 87 -0.59 -3.04 3.79
C PHE A 87 -0.01 -4.43 3.52
N ARG A 88 -0.07 -5.30 4.53
CA ARG A 88 0.24 -6.72 4.40
C ARG A 88 -1.01 -7.55 4.64
N ALA A 89 -1.44 -8.30 3.63
CA ALA A 89 -2.58 -9.18 3.76
C ALA A 89 -2.28 -10.36 4.72
N PRO A 90 -3.28 -10.91 5.41
CA PRO A 90 -3.12 -12.15 6.16
C PRO A 90 -2.58 -13.26 5.24
N GLY A 91 -1.46 -13.88 5.62
CA GLY A 91 -0.78 -14.92 4.82
C GLY A 91 0.27 -14.41 3.84
N ASP A 92 0.44 -13.10 3.71
CA ASP A 92 1.39 -12.48 2.80
C ASP A 92 2.80 -12.41 3.42
N GLY A 93 3.22 -13.53 4.02
CA GLY A 93 4.42 -13.57 4.82
C GLY A 93 5.24 -14.82 4.76
N GLY A 94 6.37 -14.69 4.06
CA GLY A 94 7.57 -15.47 4.35
C GLY A 94 7.89 -16.59 3.38
N GLY A 95 7.53 -16.46 2.10
CA GLY A 95 8.02 -17.37 1.07
C GLY A 95 8.05 -16.69 -0.28
N GLU A 96 9.16 -16.82 -1.00
CA GLU A 96 9.21 -16.61 -2.45
C GLU A 96 8.03 -17.37 -3.08
N PRO A 97 7.26 -16.77 -4.01
CA PRO A 97 6.07 -17.40 -4.57
C PRO A 97 6.43 -18.77 -5.12
N ARG A 98 6.10 -19.83 -4.36
CA ARG A 98 6.25 -21.20 -4.82
C ARG A 98 5.07 -21.48 -5.75
N PRO A 99 5.31 -22.01 -6.96
CA PRO A 99 4.24 -22.49 -7.81
C PRO A 99 3.33 -23.43 -6.99
N ARG A 100 2.01 -23.25 -7.12
CA ARG A 100 1.07 -24.22 -6.54
C ARG A 100 1.39 -25.62 -7.10
N PRO A 101 1.34 -26.68 -6.29
CA PRO A 101 1.43 -28.05 -6.80
C PRO A 101 0.37 -28.25 -7.90
N GLU A 102 0.73 -28.92 -8.98
CA GLU A 102 -0.22 -29.26 -10.04
C GLU A 102 -1.34 -30.15 -9.46
N PRO A 103 -2.60 -29.96 -9.88
CA PRO A 103 -3.70 -30.82 -9.45
C PRO A 103 -3.41 -32.29 -9.83
N PRO A 104 -3.90 -33.27 -9.05
CA PRO A 104 -3.83 -34.68 -9.44
C PRO A 104 -4.51 -34.88 -10.82
N ASP A 105 -3.97 -35.78 -11.64
CA ASP A 105 -4.47 -36.13 -12.99
C ASP A 105 -4.34 -35.04 -14.07
N MET A 106 -3.56 -33.98 -13.82
CA MET A 106 -3.16 -33.01 -14.84
C MET A 106 -1.76 -33.34 -15.35
N ASP A 107 -1.64 -34.46 -16.07
CA ASP A 107 -0.44 -34.76 -16.87
C ASP A 107 -0.19 -33.57 -17.78
N GLY A 108 0.93 -32.85 -17.57
CA GLY A 108 1.26 -31.57 -18.20
C GLY A 108 0.81 -31.46 -19.65
N LEU A 109 -0.36 -30.87 -19.87
CA LEU A 109 -1.02 -30.73 -21.18
C LEU A 109 -0.12 -29.98 -22.19
N PHE A 110 0.86 -29.24 -21.68
CA PHE A 110 1.88 -28.56 -22.46
C PHE A 110 3.26 -28.67 -21.78
N PRO A 111 4.33 -28.88 -22.55
CA PRO A 111 5.69 -28.78 -22.01
C PRO A 111 5.91 -27.37 -21.47
N ARG A 112 6.45 -27.27 -20.26
CA ARG A 112 6.81 -25.97 -19.66
C ARG A 112 7.83 -25.27 -20.57
N PRO A 113 7.53 -24.06 -21.08
CA PRO A 113 8.53 -23.30 -21.85
C PRO A 113 9.73 -22.98 -20.95
N ALA A 114 10.92 -23.00 -21.53
CA ALA A 114 12.15 -22.70 -20.80
C ALA A 114 12.04 -21.32 -20.13
N ARG A 115 12.55 -21.22 -18.89
CA ARG A 115 12.52 -20.00 -18.09
C ARG A 115 13.37 -18.93 -18.79
N GLN A 116 12.75 -18.02 -19.51
CA GLN A 116 13.45 -16.89 -20.12
C GLN A 116 13.55 -15.75 -19.12
N VAL A 117 14.77 -15.25 -18.90
CA VAL A 117 14.98 -13.98 -18.20
C VAL A 117 14.63 -12.88 -19.19
N ARG A 118 13.48 -12.22 -19.00
CA ARG A 118 13.17 -10.99 -19.75
C ARG A 118 14.10 -9.90 -19.24
N MET A 119 15.19 -9.66 -19.94
CA MET A 119 16.01 -8.46 -19.74
C MET A 119 15.23 -7.29 -20.34
N TYR A 120 14.96 -6.26 -19.52
CA TYR A 120 14.41 -5.01 -20.05
C TYR A 120 15.46 -4.39 -20.97
N VAL A 121 15.10 -4.22 -22.24
CA VAL A 121 15.91 -3.46 -23.19
C VAL A 121 15.60 -1.99 -22.97
N LEU A 122 16.63 -1.19 -22.68
CA LEU A 122 16.47 0.26 -22.62
C LEU A 122 16.08 0.75 -24.03
N PRO A 123 15.00 1.51 -24.20
CA PRO A 123 14.74 2.16 -25.49
C PRO A 123 15.90 3.09 -25.84
N ASP A 124 16.26 3.13 -27.12
CA ASP A 124 17.30 4.04 -27.61
C ASP A 124 16.92 5.50 -27.28
N PRO A 125 17.89 6.33 -26.87
CA PRO A 125 17.61 7.74 -26.64
C PRO A 125 17.14 8.37 -27.95
N VAL A 126 15.96 8.98 -27.90
CA VAL A 126 15.44 9.80 -29.00
C VAL A 126 16.47 10.89 -29.27
N ARG A 127 17.13 10.84 -30.43
CA ARG A 127 17.94 11.97 -30.92
C ARG A 127 16.99 13.15 -31.06
N GLU A 128 17.10 14.10 -30.14
CA GLU A 128 16.49 15.41 -30.25
C GLU A 128 16.82 15.96 -31.64
N LEU A 129 15.80 16.06 -32.49
CA LEU A 129 15.87 16.82 -33.72
C LEU A 129 15.97 18.30 -33.29
N GLU A 130 17.20 18.77 -33.10
CA GLU A 130 17.52 20.19 -33.22
C GLU A 130 17.12 20.65 -34.63
N VAL A 131 15.91 21.16 -34.77
CA VAL A 131 15.56 22.03 -35.89
C VAL A 131 15.79 23.45 -35.43
N ALA A 132 17.01 23.91 -35.67
CA ALA A 132 17.39 25.31 -35.60
C ALA A 132 16.52 26.14 -36.56
N ALA A 133 15.93 27.22 -36.04
CA ALA A 133 15.46 28.35 -36.85
C ALA A 133 16.67 29.01 -37.54
N PRO A 134 16.49 29.50 -38.77
CA PRO A 134 16.10 30.91 -38.95
C PRO A 134 14.90 31.13 -39.89
#